data_AF-A0A958FVD0-F1
#
_entry.id   AF-A0A958FVD0-F1
#
_cell.length_a   1.000
_cell.length_b   1.000
_cell.length_c   1.000
_cell.angle_alpha   90.00
_cell.angle_beta   90.00
_cell.angle_gamma   90.00
#
_symmetry.space_group_name_H-M   'P 1'
#
loop_
_entity.id
_entity.type
_entity.pdbx_description
1 polymer ?
#
loop_
_entity_poly.entity_id
_entity_poly.type
_entity_poly.pdbx_seq_one_letter_code
_entity_poly.pdbx_strand_id
1 'polypeptide(L)'
;MKALSSDEIRRRFVRFFVEHGHTPYPSSSLIPTNDPTLLFTNAGMNQFKSVFLGEEAPKHQRAVSIQKCVRAGGKHNDLENVGYTARHHTFFEMLGNFSFGDYFKKQAISLAWKFITSELEIPVHKLFVTVFQDDKESLEIWKNDIQIDVQKISRLGEKDNFWSMGETGPCGPCSEIFYDQGVGTGCGKAT
;
A
#
# COMPACT_ATOMS: atom_id res chain seq x y z
N MET A 1 3.98 -6.08 -21.88
CA MET A 1 4.23 -6.38 -20.45
C MET A 1 4.73 -7.81 -20.36
N LYS A 2 5.88 -8.04 -19.73
CA LYS A 2 6.42 -9.38 -19.54
C LYS A 2 5.58 -10.12 -18.50
N ALA A 3 5.19 -11.37 -18.78
CA ALA A 3 4.53 -12.20 -17.78
C ALA A 3 5.55 -12.56 -16.70
N LEU A 4 5.31 -12.12 -15.46
CA LEU A 4 6.13 -12.42 -14.28
C LEU A 4 5.36 -13.38 -13.37
N SER A 5 6.07 -14.33 -12.76
CA SER A 5 5.45 -15.13 -11.69
C SER A 5 5.28 -14.28 -10.43
N SER A 6 4.35 -14.65 -9.54
CA SER A 6 4.19 -13.97 -8.25
C SER A 6 5.50 -13.97 -7.44
N ASP A 7 6.30 -15.02 -7.58
CA ASP A 7 7.60 -15.13 -6.94
C ASP A 7 8.64 -14.16 -7.48
N GLU A 8 8.66 -13.96 -8.80
CA GLU A 8 9.52 -12.97 -9.43
C GLU A 8 9.12 -11.55 -9.01
N ILE A 9 7.82 -11.24 -8.93
CA ILE A 9 7.33 -9.93 -8.46
C ILE A 9 7.77 -9.68 -7.01
N ARG A 10 7.61 -10.68 -6.13
CA ARG A 10 8.07 -10.62 -4.73
C ARG A 10 9.56 -10.30 -4.65
N ARG A 11 10.40 -11.03 -5.40
CA ARG A 11 11.86 -10.82 -5.41
C ARG A 11 12.24 -9.43 -5.95
N ARG A 12 11.59 -8.97 -7.02
CA ARG A 12 11.81 -7.63 -7.58
C ARG A 12 11.45 -6.53 -6.62
N PHE A 13 10.32 -6.64 -5.91
CA PHE A 13 9.89 -5.65 -4.92
C PHE A 13 10.93 -5.47 -3.82
N VAL A 14 11.37 -6.57 -3.20
CA VAL A 14 12.38 -6.52 -2.13
C VAL A 14 13.69 -5.95 -2.67
N ARG A 15 14.17 -6.46 -3.82
CA ARG A 15 15.41 -5.96 -4.44
C ARG A 15 15.34 -4.46 -4.71
N PHE A 16 14.27 -3.99 -5.34
CA PHE A 16 14.07 -2.58 -5.66
C PHE A 16 14.20 -1.71 -4.40
N PHE A 17 13.50 -2.03 -3.32
CA PHE A 17 13.56 -1.20 -2.12
C PHE A 17 14.89 -1.32 -1.36
N VAL A 18 15.55 -2.48 -1.40
CA VAL A 18 16.93 -2.64 -0.88
C VAL A 18 17.92 -1.74 -1.62
N GLU A 19 17.83 -1.67 -2.94
CA GLU A 19 18.64 -0.74 -3.76
C GLU A 19 18.37 0.74 -3.43
N HIS A 20 17.19 1.05 -2.87
CA HIS A 20 16.82 2.39 -2.39
C HIS A 20 17.00 2.54 -0.86
N GLY A 21 17.83 1.69 -0.24
CA GLY A 21 18.29 1.82 1.15
C GLY A 21 17.34 1.27 2.21
N HIS A 22 16.35 0.44 1.84
CA HIS A 22 15.48 -0.21 2.83
C HIS A 22 16.12 -1.49 3.34
N THR A 23 15.95 -1.77 4.63
CA THR A 23 16.37 -3.05 5.21
C THR A 23 15.26 -4.10 5.02
N PRO A 24 15.55 -5.30 4.53
CA PRO A 24 14.53 -6.35 4.41
C PRO A 24 14.16 -6.90 5.80
N TYR A 25 12.86 -6.97 6.09
CA TYR A 25 12.30 -7.56 7.30
C TYR A 25 11.50 -8.81 6.95
N PRO A 26 11.61 -9.89 7.76
CA PRO A 26 10.76 -11.07 7.58
C PRO A 26 9.29 -10.72 7.86
N SER A 27 8.39 -11.48 7.23
CA SER A 27 6.97 -11.47 7.60
C SER A 27 6.84 -11.83 9.07
N SER A 28 6.08 -11.04 9.84
CA SER A 28 5.70 -11.41 11.19
C SER A 28 4.71 -12.58 11.18
N SER A 29 4.50 -13.18 12.37
CA SER A 29 3.41 -14.13 12.60
C SER A 29 2.06 -13.54 12.20
N LEU A 30 1.12 -14.40 11.80
CA LEU A 30 -0.29 -14.03 11.62
C LEU A 30 -1.00 -13.75 12.94
N ILE A 31 -0.48 -14.31 14.04
CA ILE A 31 -0.99 -14.12 15.40
C ILE A 31 -0.10 -13.07 16.07
N PRO A 32 -0.60 -11.85 16.32
CA PRO A 32 0.13 -10.81 17.03
C PRO A 32 0.41 -11.26 18.47
N THR A 33 1.65 -11.12 18.94
CA THR A 33 2.03 -11.56 20.29
C THR A 33 1.77 -10.50 21.34
N ASN A 34 1.83 -9.21 20.96
CA ASN A 34 1.80 -8.06 21.88
C ASN A 34 0.74 -7.01 21.52
N ASP A 35 -0.32 -7.40 20.79
CA ASP A 35 -1.39 -6.47 20.43
C ASP A 35 -2.77 -7.10 20.65
N PRO A 36 -3.42 -6.88 21.82
CA PRO A 36 -4.72 -7.46 22.12
C PRO A 36 -5.85 -6.84 21.28
N THR A 37 -5.59 -5.75 20.55
CA THR A 37 -6.57 -5.07 19.70
C THR A 37 -6.67 -5.67 18.29
N LEU A 38 -5.72 -6.55 17.92
CA LEU A 38 -5.68 -7.22 16.62
C LEU A 38 -5.97 -8.71 16.76
N LEU A 39 -6.95 -9.19 16.00
CA LEU A 39 -7.23 -10.63 15.89
C LEU A 39 -6.17 -11.36 15.07
N PHE A 40 -5.83 -10.81 13.90
CA PHE A 40 -4.77 -11.30 13.01
C PHE A 40 -3.97 -10.13 12.45
N THR A 41 -2.74 -10.39 12.02
CA THR A 41 -1.98 -9.45 11.20
C THR A 41 -2.70 -9.22 9.88
N ASN A 42 -3.20 -8.00 9.68
CA ASN A 42 -4.01 -7.60 8.53
C ASN A 42 -3.27 -6.66 7.56
N ALA A 43 -2.09 -6.17 7.97
CA ALA A 43 -1.25 -5.28 7.19
C ALA A 43 0.25 -5.44 7.54
N GLY A 44 1.12 -5.09 6.59
CA GLY A 44 2.57 -5.12 6.79
C GLY A 44 3.07 -4.21 7.91
N MET A 45 2.34 -3.14 8.21
CA MET A 45 2.74 -2.16 9.23
C MET A 45 2.53 -2.64 10.67
N ASN A 46 1.77 -3.72 10.91
CA ASN A 46 1.40 -4.11 12.28
C ASN A 46 2.64 -4.45 13.14
N GLN A 47 3.67 -5.06 12.55
CA GLN A 47 4.94 -5.37 13.24
C GLN A 47 5.78 -4.12 13.57
N PHE A 48 5.40 -2.96 13.03
CA PHE A 48 6.08 -1.68 13.24
C PHE A 48 5.19 -0.68 14.01
N LYS A 49 4.07 -1.13 14.59
CA LYS A 49 3.09 -0.26 15.29
C LYS A 49 3.77 0.64 16.33
N SER A 50 4.54 0.07 17.24
CA SER A 50 5.21 0.82 18.32
C SER A 50 6.28 1.80 17.79
N VAL A 51 6.91 1.49 16.65
CA VAL A 51 7.83 2.42 15.98
C VAL A 51 7.07 3.63 15.42
N PHE A 52 5.92 3.41 14.77
CA PHE A 52 5.09 4.50 14.27
C PHE A 52 4.48 5.35 15.39
N LEU A 53 4.22 4.77 16.56
CA LEU A 53 3.75 5.48 17.74
C LEU A 53 4.88 6.20 18.51
N GLY A 54 6.15 5.98 18.15
CA GLY A 54 7.31 6.54 18.84
C GLY A 54 7.61 5.89 20.20
N GLU A 55 6.98 4.75 20.50
CA GLU A 55 7.20 3.96 21.71
C GLU A 55 8.54 3.21 21.67
N GLU A 56 8.97 2.81 20.46
CA GLU A 56 10.23 2.12 20.20
C GLU A 56 11.04 2.86 19.13
N ALA A 57 12.35 2.95 19.34
CA ALA A 57 13.25 3.48 18.32
C ALA A 57 13.39 2.49 17.15
N PRO A 58 13.34 2.95 15.88
CA PRO A 58 13.55 2.07 14.74
C PRO A 58 14.98 1.52 14.74
N LYS A 59 15.15 0.20 14.55
CA LYS A 59 16.47 -0.40 14.32
C LYS A 59 17.12 0.10 13.01
N HIS A 60 16.28 0.33 12.00
CA HIS A 60 16.64 0.90 10.72
C HIS A 60 15.58 1.92 10.34
N GLN A 61 15.97 3.08 9.81
CA GLN A 61 15.04 4.16 9.44
C GLN A 61 14.13 3.80 8.25
N ARG A 62 14.50 2.77 7.48
CA ARG A 62 13.75 2.27 6.32
C ARG A 62 13.64 0.75 6.36
N ALA A 63 12.44 0.22 6.08
CA ALA A 63 12.20 -1.21 6.03
C ALA A 63 11.40 -1.63 4.79
N VAL A 64 11.62 -2.84 4.28
CA VAL A 64 10.80 -3.47 3.25
C VAL A 64 10.39 -4.86 3.72
N SER A 65 9.13 -5.24 3.55
CA SER A 65 8.67 -6.58 3.88
C SER A 65 7.59 -7.07 2.91
N ILE A 66 7.42 -8.39 2.90
CA ILE A 66 6.31 -9.09 2.26
C ILE A 66 5.56 -9.78 3.39
N GLN A 67 4.51 -9.14 3.89
CA GLN A 67 3.78 -9.61 5.05
C GLN A 67 2.65 -10.56 4.63
N LYS A 68 2.59 -11.74 5.23
CA LYS A 68 1.39 -12.58 5.17
C LYS A 68 0.29 -11.94 6.01
N CYS A 69 -0.88 -11.74 5.42
CA CYS A 69 -2.00 -11.07 6.04
C CYS A 69 -3.24 -11.96 6.05
N VAL A 70 -4.06 -11.82 7.09
CA VAL A 70 -5.41 -12.39 7.16
C VAL A 70 -6.44 -11.29 7.41
N ARG A 71 -7.48 -11.22 6.56
CA ARG A 71 -8.64 -10.34 6.70
C ARG A 71 -9.93 -11.16 6.75
N ALA A 72 -10.13 -11.83 7.88
CA ALA A 72 -11.28 -12.71 8.12
C ALA A 72 -12.03 -12.34 9.43
N GLY A 73 -11.86 -11.10 9.91
CA GLY A 73 -12.47 -10.62 11.15
C GLY A 73 -11.86 -9.32 11.65
N GLY A 74 -12.54 -8.66 12.59
CA GLY A 74 -12.15 -7.34 13.10
C GLY A 74 -12.48 -6.22 12.11
N LYS A 75 -11.71 -5.12 12.16
CA LYS A 75 -11.93 -3.92 11.33
C LYS A 75 -11.86 -4.18 9.82
N HIS A 76 -10.90 -5.00 9.40
CA HIS A 76 -10.69 -5.36 8.00
C HIS A 76 -11.14 -6.81 7.79
N ASN A 77 -12.35 -6.99 7.27
CA ASN A 77 -12.95 -8.31 7.07
C ASN A 77 -13.45 -8.46 5.62
N ASP A 78 -12.82 -9.37 4.89
CA ASP A 78 -13.11 -9.63 3.48
C ASP A 78 -13.85 -10.97 3.28
N LEU A 79 -14.22 -11.66 4.35
CA LEU A 79 -14.78 -13.02 4.30
C LEU A 79 -15.99 -13.13 3.36
N GLU A 80 -16.94 -12.20 3.47
CA GLU A 80 -18.17 -12.17 2.64
C GLU A 80 -17.90 -11.75 1.18
N ASN A 81 -16.72 -11.22 0.87
CA ASN A 81 -16.36 -10.78 -0.49
C ASN A 81 -15.65 -11.87 -1.29
N VAL A 82 -15.12 -12.90 -0.62
CA VAL A 82 -14.37 -14.00 -1.25
C VAL A 82 -15.32 -14.83 -2.11
N GLY A 83 -14.92 -15.10 -3.35
CA GLY A 83 -15.74 -15.84 -4.33
C GLY A 83 -16.77 -14.99 -5.08
N TYR A 84 -17.13 -13.80 -4.56
CA TYR A 84 -18.02 -12.85 -5.24
C TYR A 84 -17.27 -11.81 -6.07
N THR A 85 -16.00 -11.58 -5.75
CA THR A 85 -15.18 -10.55 -6.41
C THR A 85 -13.84 -11.13 -6.84
N ALA A 86 -13.24 -10.56 -7.87
CA ALA A 86 -11.95 -11.00 -8.39
C ALA A 86 -10.72 -10.47 -7.61
N ARG A 87 -10.92 -9.77 -6.49
CA ARG A 87 -9.84 -9.01 -5.81
C ARG A 87 -9.69 -9.26 -4.31
N HIS A 88 -10.64 -9.96 -3.68
CA HIS A 88 -10.62 -10.17 -2.24
C HIS A 88 -10.21 -11.61 -1.91
N HIS A 89 -9.29 -11.73 -0.97
CA HIS A 89 -8.85 -12.99 -0.36
C HIS A 89 -8.90 -12.84 1.16
N THR A 90 -9.12 -13.93 1.88
CA THR A 90 -8.91 -13.96 3.33
C THR A 90 -7.43 -13.94 3.66
N PHE A 91 -6.62 -14.80 3.01
CA PHE A 91 -5.17 -14.83 3.13
C PHE A 91 -4.50 -14.24 1.88
N PHE A 92 -3.59 -13.30 2.07
CA PHE A 92 -2.82 -12.68 0.98
C PHE A 92 -1.46 -12.19 1.47
N GLU A 93 -0.59 -11.82 0.53
CA GLU A 93 0.70 -11.20 0.82
C GLU A 93 0.64 -9.70 0.52
N MET A 94 1.00 -8.87 1.50
CA MET A 94 1.10 -7.43 1.37
C MET A 94 2.57 -7.03 1.22
N LEU A 95 2.90 -6.47 0.06
CA LEU A 95 4.22 -5.92 -0.24
C LEU A 95 4.27 -4.48 0.29
N GLY A 96 5.19 -4.16 1.21
CA GLY A 96 5.25 -2.84 1.85
C GLY A 96 6.67 -2.30 2.00
N ASN A 97 6.82 -1.01 1.77
CA ASN A 97 7.99 -0.22 2.16
C ASN A 97 7.58 0.76 3.27
N PHE A 98 8.47 0.96 4.25
CA PHE A 98 8.20 1.72 5.46
C PHE A 98 9.34 2.71 5.70
N SER A 99 8.95 3.92 6.10
CA SER A 99 9.83 5.01 6.48
C SER A 99 9.52 5.41 7.92
N PHE A 100 10.53 5.43 8.77
CA PHE A 100 10.40 5.79 10.19
C PHE A 100 11.15 7.10 10.44
N GLY A 101 10.47 8.21 10.15
CA GLY A 101 11.05 9.56 10.30
C GLY A 101 12.15 9.89 9.29
N ASP A 102 12.21 9.19 8.15
CA ASP A 102 13.21 9.40 7.10
C ASP A 102 12.60 10.20 5.94
N TYR A 103 12.01 9.52 4.96
CA TYR A 103 11.34 10.15 3.83
C TYR A 103 9.82 10.17 4.00
N PHE A 104 9.17 11.08 3.27
CA PHE A 104 7.74 11.30 3.35
C PHE A 104 7.07 11.25 1.96
N LYS A 105 5.98 12.00 1.75
CA LYS A 105 5.09 11.88 0.58
C LYS A 105 5.80 11.89 -0.77
N LYS A 106 6.66 12.89 -1.03
CA LYS A 106 7.32 13.05 -2.34
C LYS A 106 8.11 11.82 -2.75
N GLN A 107 8.94 11.31 -1.85
CA GLN A 107 9.77 10.14 -2.12
C GLN A 107 8.96 8.85 -2.09
N ALA A 108 7.96 8.73 -1.20
CA ALA A 108 7.07 7.56 -1.17
C ALA A 108 6.33 7.38 -2.50
N ILE A 109 5.72 8.47 -3.00
CA ILE A 109 5.03 8.49 -4.31
C ILE A 109 6.01 8.19 -5.44
N SER A 110 7.19 8.81 -5.45
CA SER A 110 8.20 8.60 -6.49
C SER A 110 8.70 7.15 -6.55
N LEU A 111 8.95 6.52 -5.40
CA LEU A 111 9.39 5.13 -5.34
C LEU A 111 8.31 4.17 -5.82
N ALA A 112 7.06 4.35 -5.38
CA ALA A 112 5.93 3.53 -5.83
C ALA A 112 5.70 3.65 -7.33
N TRP A 113 5.71 4.89 -7.85
CA TRP A 113 5.54 5.15 -9.28
C TRP A 113 6.66 4.53 -10.12
N LYS A 114 7.92 4.68 -9.69
CA LYS A 114 9.08 4.10 -10.37
C LYS A 114 9.02 2.57 -10.37
N PHE A 115 8.64 1.95 -9.25
CA PHE A 115 8.48 0.49 -9.20
C PHE A 115 7.42 0.02 -10.22
N ILE A 116 6.25 0.65 -10.24
CA ILE A 116 5.15 0.27 -11.14
C ILE A 116 5.49 0.51 -12.61
N THR A 117 6.03 1.68 -12.95
CA THR A 117 6.20 2.09 -14.35
C THR A 117 7.54 1.68 -14.95
N SER A 118 8.60 1.60 -14.13
CA SER A 118 9.95 1.27 -14.60
C SER A 118 10.32 -0.18 -14.31
N GLU A 119 10.12 -0.69 -13.08
CA GLU A 119 10.50 -2.07 -12.73
C GLU A 119 9.50 -3.12 -13.25
N LEU A 120 8.19 -2.79 -13.22
CA LEU A 120 7.12 -3.65 -13.73
C LEU A 120 6.64 -3.29 -15.14
N GLU A 121 7.13 -2.17 -15.70
CA GLU A 121 6.79 -1.70 -17.05
C GLU A 121 5.27 -1.60 -17.29
N ILE A 122 4.51 -1.23 -16.25
CA ILE A 122 3.06 -1.06 -16.38
C ILE A 122 2.78 0.24 -17.15
N PRO A 123 1.97 0.20 -18.24
CA PRO A 123 1.71 1.37 -19.06
C PRO A 123 1.02 2.48 -18.25
N VAL A 124 1.62 3.67 -18.22
CA VAL A 124 1.10 4.86 -17.51
C VAL A 124 -0.33 5.19 -17.89
N HIS A 125 -0.73 4.97 -19.15
CA HIS A 125 -2.07 5.28 -19.59
C HIS A 125 -3.17 4.43 -18.92
N LYS A 126 -2.82 3.30 -18.29
CA LYS A 126 -3.74 2.45 -17.53
C LYS A 126 -3.78 2.77 -16.03
N LEU A 127 -2.96 3.71 -15.57
CA LEU A 127 -2.85 4.02 -14.15
C LEU A 127 -3.72 5.23 -13.81
N PHE A 128 -4.46 5.11 -12.73
CA PHE A 128 -5.23 6.18 -12.09
C PHE A 128 -4.75 6.32 -10.66
N VAL A 129 -4.91 7.51 -10.07
CA VAL A 129 -4.51 7.75 -8.70
C VAL A 129 -5.62 8.43 -7.93
N THR A 130 -5.72 8.13 -6.64
CA THR A 130 -6.62 8.83 -5.73
C THR A 130 -5.81 9.51 -4.64
N VAL A 131 -6.30 10.65 -4.14
CA VAL A 131 -5.70 11.37 -3.01
C VAL A 131 -6.79 11.77 -2.03
N PHE A 132 -6.44 11.84 -0.75
CA PHE A 132 -7.34 12.40 0.26
C PHE A 132 -7.73 13.83 -0.10
N GLN A 133 -9.02 14.14 0.00
CA GLN A 133 -9.58 15.41 -0.49
C GLN A 133 -8.88 16.64 0.11
N ASP A 134 -8.41 16.57 1.35
CA ASP A 134 -7.73 17.68 2.04
C ASP A 134 -6.20 17.63 1.90
N ASP A 135 -5.64 16.58 1.30
CA ASP A 135 -4.19 16.43 1.09
C ASP A 135 -3.74 17.10 -0.22
N LYS A 136 -3.54 18.43 -0.15
CA LYS A 136 -3.02 19.22 -1.26
C LYS A 136 -1.58 18.85 -1.64
N GLU A 137 -0.77 18.38 -0.70
CA GLU A 137 0.63 18.06 -0.94
C GLU A 137 0.76 16.85 -1.88
N SER A 138 0.03 15.76 -1.59
CA SER A 138 0.00 14.58 -2.46
C SER A 138 -0.51 14.92 -3.86
N LEU A 139 -1.54 15.77 -3.96
CA LEU A 139 -2.07 16.24 -5.24
C LEU A 139 -1.00 16.96 -6.07
N GLU A 140 -0.27 17.90 -5.47
CA GLU A 140 0.77 18.64 -6.18
C GLU A 140 1.97 17.77 -6.56
N ILE A 141 2.33 16.76 -5.74
CA ILE A 141 3.36 15.78 -6.09
C ILE A 141 2.94 14.98 -7.33
N TRP A 142 1.73 14.42 -7.35
CA TRP A 142 1.23 13.67 -8.51
C TRP A 142 1.18 14.53 -9.77
N LYS A 143 0.68 15.76 -9.65
CA LYS A 143 0.50 16.68 -10.77
C LYS A 143 1.81 17.26 -11.30
N ASN A 144 2.71 17.72 -10.42
CA ASN A 144 3.88 18.51 -10.83
C ASN A 144 5.17 17.67 -10.88
N ASP A 145 5.36 16.79 -9.89
CA ASP A 145 6.59 15.98 -9.80
C ASP A 145 6.46 14.70 -10.65
N ILE A 146 5.33 13.99 -10.54
CA ILE A 146 5.09 12.77 -11.34
C ILE A 146 4.50 13.09 -12.72
N GLN A 147 3.80 14.22 -12.85
CA GLN A 147 3.21 14.67 -14.11
C GLN A 147 2.18 13.69 -14.69
N ILE A 148 1.39 13.05 -13.81
CA ILE A 148 0.21 12.30 -14.26
C ILE A 148 -0.87 13.28 -14.72
N ASP A 149 -1.64 12.89 -15.75
CA ASP A 149 -2.78 13.68 -16.22
C ASP A 149 -3.76 13.93 -15.06
N VAL A 150 -4.13 15.19 -14.85
CA VAL A 150 -5.05 15.62 -13.79
C VAL A 150 -6.40 14.91 -13.91
N GLN A 151 -6.84 14.55 -15.12
CA GLN A 151 -8.07 13.78 -15.34
C GLN A 151 -8.01 12.37 -14.74
N LYS A 152 -6.82 11.88 -14.39
CA LYS A 152 -6.59 10.57 -13.76
C LYS A 152 -6.36 10.66 -12.25
N ILE A 153 -6.52 11.85 -11.68
CA ILE A 153 -6.41 12.09 -10.24
C ILE A 153 -7.79 12.35 -9.66
N SER A 154 -8.31 11.42 -8.86
CA SER A 154 -9.57 11.62 -8.12
C SER A 154 -9.28 12.02 -6.68
N ARG A 155 -10.07 12.96 -6.15
CA ARG A 155 -10.00 13.40 -4.74
C ARG A 155 -11.14 12.74 -3.96
N LEU A 156 -10.83 11.87 -3.01
CA LEU A 156 -11.85 11.14 -2.24
C LEU A 156 -11.82 11.50 -0.75
N GLY A 157 -12.95 11.27 -0.08
CA GLY A 157 -13.12 11.56 1.34
C GLY A 157 -12.48 10.53 2.26
N GLU A 158 -12.77 10.66 3.56
CA GLU A 158 -12.18 9.85 4.63
C GLU A 158 -12.43 8.35 4.46
N LYS A 159 -13.60 7.99 3.93
CA LYS A 159 -13.98 6.59 3.72
C LYS A 159 -12.97 5.82 2.85
N ASP A 160 -12.42 6.47 1.83
CA ASP A 160 -11.62 5.80 0.79
C ASP A 160 -10.14 6.18 0.88
N ASN A 161 -9.81 7.44 1.23
CA ASN A 161 -8.43 7.93 1.28
C ASN A 161 -7.94 8.32 2.68
N PHE A 162 -8.52 7.74 3.75
CA PHE A 162 -7.96 7.84 5.10
C PHE A 162 -7.77 6.44 5.69
N TRP A 163 -6.51 6.00 5.74
CA TRP A 163 -6.18 4.66 6.20
C TRP A 163 -6.03 4.61 7.71
N SER A 164 -6.56 3.56 8.33
CA SER A 164 -6.41 3.30 9.75
C SER A 164 -6.25 1.80 10.04
N MET A 165 -5.30 1.50 10.93
CA MET A 165 -4.96 0.13 11.33
C MET A 165 -6.12 -0.59 12.01
N GLY A 166 -6.73 0.09 12.99
CA GLY A 166 -7.75 -0.41 13.89
C GLY A 166 -8.66 0.74 14.32
N GLU A 167 -9.48 0.51 15.34
CA GLU A 167 -10.20 1.61 16.02
C GLU A 167 -9.22 2.60 16.68
N THR A 168 -8.08 2.08 17.15
CA THR A 168 -6.97 2.85 17.69
C THR A 168 -5.64 2.47 16.98
N GLY A 169 -4.62 3.32 17.13
CA GLY A 169 -3.30 3.13 16.53
C GLY A 169 -3.01 4.06 15.35
N PRO A 170 -1.89 3.85 14.64
CA PRO A 170 -1.46 4.73 13.56
C PRO A 170 -2.50 4.81 12.42
N CYS A 171 -2.74 6.03 11.96
CA CYS A 171 -3.65 6.35 10.85
C CYS A 171 -3.15 7.60 10.10
N GLY A 172 -3.75 7.88 8.94
CA GLY A 172 -3.47 9.10 8.20
C GLY A 172 -4.08 9.13 6.80
N PRO A 173 -4.00 10.29 6.12
CA PRO A 173 -4.37 10.38 4.72
C PRO A 173 -3.51 9.45 3.86
N CYS A 174 -4.11 8.82 2.87
CA CYS A 174 -3.41 7.98 1.91
C CYS A 174 -3.70 8.41 0.47
N SER A 175 -2.88 7.86 -0.43
CA SER A 175 -3.05 7.96 -1.86
C SER A 175 -2.89 6.56 -2.44
N GLU A 176 -3.75 6.19 -3.39
CA GLU A 176 -3.78 4.84 -3.96
C GLU A 176 -3.58 4.89 -5.48
N ILE A 177 -3.00 3.82 -6.03
CA ILE A 177 -2.77 3.66 -7.47
C ILE A 177 -3.68 2.53 -7.96
N PHE A 178 -4.52 2.84 -8.94
CA PHE A 178 -5.44 1.91 -9.58
C PHE A 178 -4.94 1.54 -10.97
N TYR A 179 -5.20 0.30 -11.35
CA TYR A 179 -4.91 -0.21 -12.70
C TYR A 179 -6.21 -0.50 -13.45
N ASP A 180 -6.36 0.12 -14.62
CA ASP A 180 -7.46 -0.13 -15.55
C ASP A 180 -7.30 -1.50 -16.22
N GLN A 181 -8.19 -2.42 -15.83
CA GLN A 181 -8.26 -3.77 -16.37
C GLN A 181 -8.92 -3.83 -17.77
N GLY A 182 -9.50 -2.71 -18.23
CA GLY A 182 -10.09 -2.56 -19.55
C GLY A 182 -11.62 -2.57 -19.56
N VAL A 183 -12.16 -2.41 -20.77
CA VAL A 183 -13.62 -2.38 -20.99
C VAL A 183 -14.23 -3.73 -20.63
N GLY A 184 -15.30 -3.72 -19.83
CA GLY A 184 -15.99 -4.92 -19.35
C GLY A 184 -15.60 -5.38 -17.94
N THR A 185 -14.60 -4.73 -17.34
CA THR A 185 -14.24 -4.91 -15.92
C THR A 185 -14.58 -3.66 -15.11
N GLY A 186 -15.19 -3.84 -13.92
CA GLY A 186 -15.57 -2.74 -13.01
C GLY A 186 -17.08 -2.63 -12.77
N CYS A 187 -17.50 -1.59 -12.04
CA CYS A 187 -18.90 -1.37 -11.64
C CYS A 187 -19.69 -0.42 -12.55
N GLY A 188 -19.12 -0.02 -13.70
CA GLY A 188 -19.77 0.83 -14.70
C GLY A 188 -20.06 2.26 -14.25
N LYS A 189 -19.50 2.71 -13.11
CA LYS A 189 -19.62 4.09 -12.64
C LYS A 189 -18.58 4.96 -13.35
N ALA A 190 -18.99 6.16 -13.77
CA ALA A 190 -18.05 7.15 -14.27
C ALA A 190 -17.05 7.52 -13.15
N THR A 191 -15.76 7.50 -13.51
CA THR A 191 -14.65 7.97 -12.68
C THR A 191 -14.68 9.47 -12.49
#